data_AF-A0AAD3MQW0-F1
#
_entry.id   AF-A0AAD3MQW0-F1
#
_cell.length_a   1.000
_cell.length_b   1.000
_cell.length_c   1.000
_cell.angle_alpha   90.00
_cell.angle_beta   90.00
_cell.angle_gamma   90.00
#
_symmetry.space_group_name_H-M   'P 1'
#
loop_
_entity.id
_entity.type
_entity.pdbx_description
1 polymer ?
#
loop_
_entity_poly.entity_id
_entity_poly.type
_entity_poly.pdbx_seq_one_letter_code
_entity_poly.pdbx_strand_id
1 'polypeptide(L)'
;MAALRVVVLSGCGRTLLSTPKTIKTPKANMSFASLPRNKKVALTTLGVVTAGGAGLALMLHQSVKASDLELHPPQYPWSHAGPLSSLDHASIRRGYQVYKQVCSACHSMEYLAFRNLVGVSHTEY
;
A
#
# COMPACT_ATOMS: atom_id res chain seq x y z
N MET A 1 -0.71 -18.10 20.37
CA MET A 1 -0.55 -18.09 18.90
C MET A 1 -1.50 -19.13 18.32
N ALA A 2 -2.65 -18.71 17.80
CA ALA A 2 -3.59 -19.62 17.15
C ALA A 2 -3.79 -19.14 15.70
N ALA A 3 -3.25 -19.91 14.77
CA ALA A 3 -3.36 -19.67 13.34
C ALA A 3 -4.75 -20.09 12.87
N LEU A 4 -5.58 -19.14 12.44
CA LEU A 4 -6.82 -19.46 11.74
C LEU A 4 -6.50 -19.59 10.25
N ARG A 5 -6.45 -20.83 9.77
CA ARG A 5 -6.39 -21.14 8.33
C ARG A 5 -7.72 -20.78 7.70
N VAL A 6 -7.71 -19.81 6.77
CA VAL A 6 -8.86 -19.54 5.90
C VAL A 6 -8.70 -20.39 4.65
N VAL A 7 -9.53 -21.41 4.55
CA VAL A 7 -9.74 -22.20 3.33
C VAL A 7 -10.59 -21.36 2.39
N VAL A 8 -10.02 -20.96 1.25
CA VAL A 8 -10.74 -20.33 0.14
C VAL A 8 -11.39 -21.45 -0.69
N LEU A 9 -12.71 -21.61 -0.59
CA LEU A 9 -13.47 -22.37 -1.58
C LEU A 9 -13.95 -21.41 -2.67
N SER A 10 -13.19 -21.38 -3.76
CA SER A 10 -13.66 -20.98 -5.08
C SER A 10 -14.67 -22.03 -5.56
N GLY A 11 -15.89 -21.60 -5.92
CA GLY A 11 -16.90 -22.53 -6.41
C GLY A 11 -18.23 -21.86 -6.73
N CYS A 12 -18.43 -21.60 -8.01
CA CYS A 12 -19.71 -21.33 -8.67
C CYS A 12 -20.77 -22.37 -8.25
N GLY A 13 -22.01 -21.95 -8.00
CA GLY A 13 -23.14 -22.88 -7.94
C GLY A 13 -24.25 -22.49 -6.98
N ARG A 14 -25.38 -22.09 -7.56
CA ARG A 14 -26.69 -22.01 -6.91
C ARG A 14 -27.01 -23.36 -6.26
N THR A 15 -27.11 -23.45 -4.93
CA THR A 15 -28.05 -24.34 -4.24
C THR A 15 -28.09 -24.08 -2.73
N LEU A 16 -29.32 -23.90 -2.24
CA LEU A 16 -29.84 -24.35 -0.95
C LEU A 16 -29.59 -23.48 0.29
N LEU A 17 -30.61 -22.67 0.55
CA LEU A 17 -31.26 -22.47 1.85
C LEU A 17 -30.70 -23.35 2.97
N SER A 18 -29.92 -22.74 3.86
CA SER A 18 -29.84 -23.17 5.25
C SER A 18 -30.12 -21.96 6.11
N THR A 19 -31.11 -22.09 6.98
CA THR A 19 -31.74 -21.03 7.77
C THR A 19 -30.78 -20.46 8.82
N PRO A 20 -30.56 -19.14 8.88
CA PRO A 20 -30.16 -18.51 10.13
C PRO A 20 -31.41 -18.22 10.96
N LYS A 21 -31.40 -18.71 12.20
CA LYS A 21 -32.33 -18.39 13.31
C LYS A 21 -33.00 -17.02 13.12
N THR A 22 -34.33 -17.00 13.18
CA THR A 22 -35.15 -15.78 13.27
C THR A 22 -34.61 -14.85 14.35
N ILE A 23 -33.84 -13.84 13.94
CA ILE A 23 -33.48 -12.72 14.79
C ILE A 23 -34.77 -11.92 14.98
N LYS A 24 -35.39 -12.03 16.16
CA LYS A 24 -36.49 -11.15 16.56
C LYS A 24 -35.91 -9.74 16.68
N THR A 25 -35.94 -8.97 15.60
CA THR A 25 -35.61 -7.55 15.63
C THR A 25 -36.74 -6.81 16.33
N PRO A 26 -36.49 -6.08 17.44
CA PRO A 26 -37.51 -5.22 18.00
C PRO A 26 -37.83 -4.13 16.95
N LYS A 27 -39.05 -4.14 16.42
CA LYS A 27 -39.58 -3.03 15.63
C LYS A 27 -39.77 -1.83 16.56
N ALA A 28 -38.73 -1.02 16.72
CA ALA A 28 -38.84 0.27 17.36
C ALA A 28 -39.50 1.25 16.37
N ASN A 29 -40.76 1.59 16.61
CA ASN A 29 -41.50 2.58 15.82
C ASN A 29 -41.19 3.98 16.39
N MET A 30 -40.10 4.57 15.94
CA MET A 30 -39.59 5.83 16.50
C MET A 30 -40.19 7.00 15.73
N SER A 31 -41.24 7.63 16.29
CA SER A 31 -41.86 8.82 15.69
C SER A 31 -41.15 10.08 16.16
N PHE A 32 -40.55 10.82 15.23
CA PHE A 32 -39.87 12.10 15.52
C PHE A 32 -40.82 13.30 15.48
N ALA A 33 -42.10 13.09 15.16
CA ALA A 33 -43.06 14.15 14.85
C ALA A 33 -43.29 15.11 16.04
N SER A 34 -43.31 14.59 17.27
CA SER A 34 -43.64 15.33 18.50
C SER A 34 -42.45 16.06 19.14
N LEU A 35 -41.24 16.00 18.57
CA LEU A 35 -40.03 16.54 19.19
C LEU A 35 -39.86 18.06 18.90
N PRO A 36 -39.42 18.89 19.87
CA PRO A 36 -39.15 20.31 19.65
C PRO A 36 -37.99 20.53 18.67
N ARG A 37 -38.02 21.66 17.95
CA ARG A 37 -37.12 21.96 16.82
C ARG A 37 -35.64 21.76 17.13
N ASN A 38 -35.19 22.17 18.32
CA ASN A 38 -33.79 22.07 18.75
C ASN A 38 -33.36 20.60 18.98
N LYS A 39 -34.28 19.76 19.48
CA LYS A 39 -34.02 18.32 19.68
C LYS A 39 -34.07 17.55 18.36
N LYS A 40 -34.91 17.97 17.39
CA LYS A 40 -34.89 17.42 16.02
C LYS A 40 -33.55 17.71 15.34
N VAL A 41 -33.09 18.95 15.40
CA VAL A 41 -31.79 19.36 14.83
C VAL A 41 -30.65 18.59 15.48
N ALA A 42 -30.64 18.46 16.81
CA ALA A 42 -29.61 17.69 17.52
C ALA A 42 -29.61 16.20 17.15
N LEU A 43 -30.79 15.59 16.97
CA LEU A 43 -30.90 14.18 16.62
C LEU A 43 -30.47 13.90 15.17
N THR A 44 -30.81 14.80 14.24
CA THR A 44 -30.42 14.66 12.83
C THR A 44 -28.93 14.86 12.64
N THR A 45 -28.30 15.81 13.34
CA THR A 45 -26.84 16.02 13.24
C THR A 45 -26.07 14.83 13.81
N LEU A 46 -26.49 14.29 14.96
CA LEU A 46 -25.91 13.06 15.52
C LEU A 46 -26.07 11.86 14.58
N GLY A 47 -27.25 11.69 13.97
CA GLY A 47 -27.49 10.62 13.00
C GLY A 47 -26.58 10.70 11.79
N VAL A 48 -26.39 11.91 11.23
CA VAL A 48 -25.50 12.13 10.08
C VAL A 48 -24.04 11.89 10.46
N VAL A 49 -23.59 12.40 11.63
CA VAL A 49 -22.20 12.23 12.09
C VAL A 49 -21.89 10.77 12.38
N THR A 50 -22.80 10.03 13.02
CA THR A 50 -22.58 8.62 13.34
C THR A 50 -22.59 7.74 12.08
N ALA A 51 -23.56 7.93 11.18
CA ALA A 51 -23.61 7.18 9.92
C ALA A 51 -22.45 7.53 9.00
N GLY A 52 -22.12 8.82 8.84
CA GLY A 52 -21.00 9.28 8.02
C GLY A 52 -19.64 8.87 8.59
N GLY A 53 -19.46 9.01 9.91
CA GLY A 53 -18.24 8.61 10.60
C GLY A 53 -17.99 7.11 10.54
N ALA A 54 -19.03 6.30 10.77
CA ALA A 54 -18.94 4.84 10.63
C ALA A 54 -18.68 4.42 9.17
N GLY A 55 -19.36 5.04 8.20
CA GLY A 55 -19.13 4.79 6.78
C GLY A 55 -17.70 5.08 6.36
N LEU A 56 -17.14 6.23 6.76
CA LEU A 56 -15.76 6.60 6.49
C LEU A 56 -14.77 5.65 7.16
N ALA A 57 -15.01 5.28 8.43
CA ALA A 57 -14.15 4.35 9.16
C ALA A 57 -14.08 2.98 8.48
N LEU A 58 -15.19 2.48 7.95
CA LEU A 58 -15.23 1.21 7.21
C LEU A 58 -14.49 1.29 5.87
N MET A 59 -14.58 2.42 5.16
CA MET A 59 -13.84 2.63 3.91
C MET A 59 -12.33 2.74 4.16
N LEU A 60 -11.91 3.45 5.21
CA LEU A 60 -10.49 3.58 5.59
C LEU A 60 -9.89 2.27 6.13
N HIS A 61 -10.71 1.32 6.59
CA HIS A 61 -10.24 0.03 7.10
C HIS A 61 -9.78 -0.93 5.99
N GLN A 62 -10.15 -0.70 4.73
CA GLN A 62 -9.77 -1.54 3.61
C GLN A 62 -8.34 -1.17 3.12
N SER A 63 -7.31 -1.88 3.59
CA SER A 63 -5.98 -1.76 3.01
C SER A 63 -5.95 -2.40 1.60
N VAL A 64 -5.46 -1.67 0.59
CA VAL A 64 -5.19 -2.26 -0.73
C VAL A 64 -4.08 -3.30 -0.57
N LYS A 65 -4.37 -4.55 -0.95
CA LYS A 65 -3.39 -5.64 -0.99
C LYS A 65 -2.80 -5.70 -2.39
N ALA A 66 -1.57 -5.21 -2.52
CA ALA A 66 -0.79 -5.25 -3.75
C ALA A 66 0.42 -6.20 -3.65
N SER A 67 0.33 -7.24 -2.80
CA SER A 67 1.42 -8.19 -2.56
C SER A 67 1.59 -9.21 -3.70
N ASP A 68 0.52 -9.49 -4.43
CA ASP A 68 0.47 -10.65 -5.33
C ASP A 68 0.64 -10.25 -6.81
N LEU A 69 0.66 -8.94 -7.09
CA LEU A 69 0.91 -8.38 -8.42
C LEU A 69 2.31 -7.79 -8.46
N GLU A 70 3.08 -8.16 -9.46
CA GLU A 70 4.38 -7.54 -9.75
C GLU A 70 4.18 -6.31 -10.63
N LEU A 71 4.66 -5.15 -10.15
CA LEU A 71 4.68 -3.94 -10.95
C LEU A 71 5.97 -3.89 -11.78
N HIS A 72 5.83 -3.98 -13.10
CA HIS A 72 6.96 -3.82 -14.00
C HIS A 72 7.52 -2.39 -13.91
N PRO A 73 8.86 -2.21 -13.83
CA PRO A 73 9.47 -0.89 -13.80
C PRO A 73 9.28 -0.17 -15.15
N PRO A 74 9.10 1.16 -15.15
CA PRO A 74 9.06 1.92 -16.38
C PRO A 74 10.45 2.00 -17.03
N GLN A 75 10.48 2.29 -18.33
CA GLN A 75 11.73 2.50 -19.06
C GLN A 75 12.20 3.95 -18.86
N TYR A 76 13.24 4.15 -18.05
CA TYR A 76 13.87 5.45 -17.88
C TYR A 76 14.86 5.75 -19.01
N PRO A 77 14.95 7.01 -19.47
CA PRO A 77 15.88 7.42 -20.52
C PRO A 77 17.31 7.57 -19.95
N TRP A 78 17.98 6.46 -19.68
CA TRP A 78 19.38 6.47 -19.22
C TRP A 78 20.33 7.05 -20.28
N SER A 79 21.36 7.78 -19.86
CA SER A 79 22.37 8.36 -20.77
C SER A 79 23.11 7.31 -21.63
N HIS A 80 23.11 6.06 -21.19
CA HIS A 80 23.78 4.92 -21.81
C HIS A 80 22.81 3.90 -22.42
N ALA A 81 21.58 4.31 -22.79
CA ALA A 81 20.57 3.41 -23.34
C ALA A 81 20.73 3.10 -24.85
N GLY A 82 21.55 3.88 -25.57
CA GLY A 82 21.78 3.70 -27.00
C GLY A 82 22.86 2.65 -27.33
N PRO A 83 22.89 2.12 -28.57
CA PRO A 83 23.84 1.08 -28.97
C PRO A 83 25.31 1.52 -28.93
N LEU A 84 25.56 2.83 -29.05
CA LEU A 84 26.90 3.42 -29.04
C LEU A 84 27.09 4.44 -27.89
N SER A 85 26.15 4.52 -26.95
CA SER A 85 26.28 5.44 -25.83
C SER A 85 27.17 4.85 -24.73
N SER A 86 28.11 5.64 -24.23
CA SER A 86 28.96 5.26 -23.09
C SER A 86 28.30 5.61 -21.76
N LEU A 87 28.84 5.06 -20.68
CA LEU A 87 28.47 5.47 -19.33
C LEU A 87 28.90 6.93 -19.06
N ASP A 88 28.16 7.64 -18.22
CA ASP A 88 28.58 8.94 -17.68
C ASP A 88 29.51 8.72 -16.49
N HIS A 89 30.82 8.93 -16.70
CA HIS A 89 31.85 8.74 -15.68
C HIS A 89 31.69 9.70 -14.48
N ALA A 90 31.10 10.88 -14.68
CA ALA A 90 30.78 11.79 -13.57
C ALA A 90 29.65 11.22 -12.70
N SER A 91 28.64 10.60 -13.30
CA SER A 91 27.61 9.87 -12.58
C SER A 91 28.19 8.66 -11.84
N ILE A 92 29.11 7.90 -12.44
CA ILE A 92 29.81 6.78 -11.76
C ILE A 92 30.54 7.29 -10.50
N ARG A 93 31.28 8.41 -10.62
CA ARG A 93 32.01 8.99 -9.48
C ARG A 93 31.08 9.37 -8.32
N ARG A 94 29.95 10.03 -8.62
CA ARG A 94 28.92 10.35 -7.60
C ARG A 94 28.24 9.10 -7.05
N GLY A 95 27.92 8.13 -7.89
CA GLY A 95 27.31 6.86 -7.48
C GLY A 95 28.20 6.05 -6.53
N TYR A 96 29.51 6.04 -6.76
CA TYR A 96 30.46 5.43 -5.82
C TYR A 96 30.46 6.12 -4.44
N GLN A 97 30.31 7.46 -4.40
CA GLN A 97 30.17 8.18 -3.13
C GLN A 97 28.90 7.75 -2.38
N VAL A 98 27.77 7.58 -3.08
CA VAL A 98 26.52 7.07 -2.49
C VAL A 98 26.72 5.66 -1.94
N TYR A 99 27.33 4.76 -2.71
CA TYR A 99 27.65 3.40 -2.25
C TYR A 99 28.50 3.45 -0.98
N LYS A 100 29.56 4.27 -0.98
CA LYS A 100 30.51 4.37 0.14
C LYS A 100 29.93 5.01 1.40
N GLN A 101 29.00 5.97 1.25
CA GLN A 101 28.40 6.68 2.37
C GLN A 101 27.15 5.99 2.94
N VAL A 102 26.42 5.24 2.12
CA VAL A 102 25.10 4.68 2.49
C VAL A 102 25.10 3.16 2.44
N CYS A 103 25.48 2.58 1.30
CA CYS A 103 25.24 1.16 1.03
C CYS A 103 26.28 0.24 1.68
N SER A 104 27.53 0.68 1.80
CA SER A 104 28.65 -0.17 2.26
C SER A 104 28.56 -0.59 3.72
N ALA A 105 27.62 -0.03 4.49
CA ALA A 105 27.34 -0.48 5.85
C ALA A 105 26.60 -1.84 5.88
N CYS A 106 25.81 -2.14 4.85
CA CYS A 106 24.96 -3.34 4.80
C CYS A 106 25.26 -4.27 3.60
N HIS A 107 25.78 -3.73 2.50
CA HIS A 107 26.05 -4.48 1.28
C HIS A 107 27.55 -4.50 0.97
N SER A 108 28.07 -5.68 0.64
CA SER A 108 29.43 -5.86 0.16
C SER A 108 29.50 -5.74 -1.37
N MET A 109 30.71 -5.47 -1.87
CA MET A 109 31.03 -5.48 -3.30
C MET A 109 32.39 -6.16 -3.47
N GLU A 110 32.36 -7.50 -3.50
CA GLU A 110 33.58 -8.32 -3.44
C GLU A 110 34.37 -8.34 -4.76
N TYR A 111 33.68 -8.20 -5.89
CA TYR A 111 34.30 -8.26 -7.22
C TYR A 111 34.87 -6.90 -7.70
N LEU A 112 34.77 -5.84 -6.90
CA LEU A 112 35.27 -4.51 -7.26
C LEU A 112 36.44 -4.11 -6.35
N ALA A 113 37.65 -4.06 -6.93
CA ALA A 113 38.84 -3.55 -6.26
C ALA A 113 39.06 -2.05 -6.56
N PHE A 114 39.76 -1.33 -5.68
CA PHE A 114 40.08 0.10 -5.88
C PHE A 114 40.79 0.38 -7.21
N ARG A 115 41.66 -0.54 -7.66
CA ARG A 115 42.33 -0.45 -8.97
C ARG A 115 41.38 -0.39 -10.16
N ASN A 116 40.16 -0.91 -10.02
CA ASN A 116 39.16 -0.87 -11.09
C ASN A 116 38.54 0.53 -11.26
N LEU A 117 38.72 1.43 -10.29
CA LEU A 117 38.19 2.79 -10.33
C LEU A 117 39.15 3.79 -11.00
N VAL A 118 40.45 3.45 -11.04
CA VAL A 118 41.49 4.29 -11.63
C VAL A 118 41.29 4.41 -13.13
N GLY A 119 41.28 5.63 -13.66
CA GLY A 119 41.03 5.89 -15.08
C GLY A 119 39.56 5.72 -15.51
N VAL A 120 38.69 5.27 -14.61
CA VAL A 120 37.24 5.21 -14.83
C VAL A 120 36.57 6.39 -14.12
N SER A 121 36.60 6.41 -12.80
CA SER A 121 35.95 7.47 -12.00
C SER A 121 36.88 8.21 -11.06
N HIS A 122 38.08 7.66 -10.80
CA HIS A 122 39.07 8.20 -9.87
C HIS A 122 40.46 8.27 -10.54
N THR A 123 41.30 9.15 -10.02
CA THR A 123 42.73 9.20 -10.30
C THR A 123 43.47 8.15 -9.46
N GLU A 124 44.73 7.88 -9.80
CA GLU A 124 45.61 7.03 -9.01
C GLU A 124 46.04 7.68 -7.69
N TYR A 125 46.17 9.01 -7.70
CA TYR A 125 46.58 9.85 -6.57
C TYR A 125 45.39 10.48 -5.85
#